data_AF-A0A2W6S982-F1
#
_entry.id   AF-A0A2W6S982-F1
#
_cell.length_a   1.000
_cell.length_b   1.000
_cell.length_c   1.000
_cell.angle_alpha   90.00
_cell.angle_beta   90.00
_cell.angle_gamma   90.00
#
_symmetry.space_group_name_H-M   'P 1'
#
loop_
_entity.id
_entity.type
_entity.pdbx_description
1 polymer ?
#
loop_
_entity_poly.entity_id
_entity_poly.type
_entity_poly.pdbx_seq_one_letter_code
_entity_poly.pdbx_strand_id
1 'polypeptide(L)'
;MLRALPLALADLAQPPIVAILIRSLIVTVLIFAMLGIATVWALDGSDPCGMLGLQSCRMGLSASGLGALILTALGIWLLFPAVALGVIAAYSDRVVKAVEAIHYPSAAAAAQPGGAGRAIMLGLRSTARLLLYNLLALPFYLLLLITGIGPIILFVIANGLALGRDFGEMVAARHGVPAWRRAWLRSTRIERGAIGIIITAVFLLPIVNLVAPLLGATMTTHLFHQRDEDELTKAPR
;
A
#
# COMPACT_ATOMS: atom_id res chain seq x y z
N MET A 1 5.35 -5.96 20.03
CA MET A 1 4.68 -4.91 19.22
C MET A 1 5.23 -3.50 19.47
N LEU A 2 5.19 -2.96 20.69
CA LEU A 2 5.69 -1.60 20.98
C LEU A 2 7.21 -1.40 20.71
N ARG A 3 8.01 -2.47 20.81
CA ARG A 3 9.44 -2.44 20.43
C ARG A 3 9.69 -2.45 18.91
N ALA A 4 8.71 -2.82 18.09
CA ALA A 4 8.89 -2.91 16.64
C ALA A 4 8.74 -1.55 15.94
N LEU A 5 8.00 -0.61 16.54
CA LEU A 5 7.82 0.74 16.00
C LEU A 5 9.15 1.53 15.95
N PRO A 6 9.96 1.63 17.03
CA PRO A 6 11.23 2.35 16.96
C PRO A 6 12.26 1.67 16.04
N LEU A 7 12.27 0.33 15.97
CA LEU A 7 13.10 -0.39 15.00
C LEU A 7 12.68 -0.06 13.56
N ALA A 8 11.38 -0.12 13.25
CA ALA A 8 10.89 0.20 11.91
C ALA A 8 11.16 1.65 11.52
N LEU A 9 11.09 2.59 12.48
CA LEU A 9 11.47 3.99 12.25
C LEU A 9 12.97 4.15 12.00
N ALA A 10 13.82 3.44 12.73
CA ALA A 10 15.26 3.42 12.48
C ALA A 10 15.60 2.80 11.12
N ASP A 11 14.88 1.75 10.73
CA ASP A 11 15.04 1.07 9.45
C ASP A 11 14.73 1.97 8.25
N LEU A 12 13.71 2.83 8.36
CA LEU A 12 13.40 3.80 7.31
C LEU A 12 14.55 4.76 6.98
N ALA A 13 15.42 5.04 7.97
CA ALA A 13 16.59 5.88 7.78
C ALA A 13 17.80 5.12 7.21
N GLN A 14 17.70 3.78 7.06
CA GLN A 14 18.81 3.00 6.53
C GLN A 14 18.99 3.21 5.00
N PRO A 15 20.23 3.29 4.51
CA PRO A 15 20.51 3.57 3.10
C PRO A 15 19.78 2.67 2.08
N PRO A 16 19.64 1.35 2.31
CA PRO A 16 18.91 0.48 1.37
C PRO A 16 17.42 0.82 1.27
N ILE A 17 16.78 1.17 2.38
CA ILE A 17 15.35 1.50 2.42
C ILE A 17 15.10 2.90 1.88
N VAL A 18 15.97 3.87 2.19
CA VAL A 18 15.94 5.21 1.57
C VAL A 18 16.13 5.11 0.05
N ALA A 19 17.04 4.26 -0.43
CA ALA A 19 17.22 4.05 -1.87
C ALA A 19 15.96 3.48 -2.54
N ILE A 20 15.25 2.57 -1.87
CA ILE A 20 13.95 2.05 -2.34
C ILE A 20 12.91 3.19 -2.41
N LEU A 21 12.82 4.02 -1.37
CA LEU A 21 11.93 5.18 -1.32
C LEU A 21 12.21 6.16 -2.47
N ILE A 22 13.47 6.59 -2.63
CA ILE A 22 13.87 7.51 -3.71
C ILE A 22 13.59 6.90 -5.08
N ARG A 23 13.92 5.62 -5.30
CA ARG A 23 13.62 4.94 -6.56
C ARG A 23 12.11 4.87 -6.82
N SER A 24 11.29 4.60 -5.80
CA SER A 24 9.83 4.57 -5.95
C SER A 24 9.26 5.95 -6.29
N LEU A 25 9.82 7.01 -5.70
CA LEU A 25 9.45 8.39 -5.99
C LEU A 25 9.82 8.78 -7.42
N ILE A 26 11.07 8.49 -7.84
CA ILE A 26 11.52 8.74 -9.21
C ILE A 26 10.64 7.99 -10.21
N VAL A 27 10.36 6.71 -9.98
CA VAL A 27 9.50 5.91 -10.87
C VAL A 27 8.08 6.50 -10.91
N THR A 28 7.52 6.94 -9.79
CA THR A 28 6.22 7.60 -9.75
C THR A 28 6.20 8.87 -10.59
N VAL A 29 7.21 9.75 -10.41
CA VAL A 29 7.36 10.97 -11.20
C VAL A 29 7.52 10.67 -12.68
N LEU A 30 8.30 9.65 -13.06
CA LEU A 30 8.46 9.23 -14.45
C LEU A 30 7.15 8.69 -15.05
N ILE A 31 6.38 7.90 -14.31
CA ILE A 31 5.07 7.42 -14.75
C ILE A 31 4.14 8.60 -15.00
N PHE A 32 4.09 9.57 -14.08
CA PHE A 32 3.26 10.76 -14.26
C PHE A 32 3.73 11.65 -15.41
N ALA A 33 5.03 11.82 -15.60
CA ALA A 33 5.58 12.57 -16.72
C ALA A 33 5.21 11.89 -18.05
N MET A 34 5.37 10.58 -18.15
CA MET A 34 4.99 9.81 -19.34
C MET A 34 3.48 9.87 -19.60
N LEU A 35 2.64 9.67 -18.58
CA LEU A 35 1.19 9.76 -18.70
C LEU A 35 0.75 11.19 -19.06
N GLY A 36 1.37 12.20 -18.47
CA GLY A 36 1.11 13.61 -18.78
C GLY A 36 1.45 13.95 -20.23
N ILE A 37 2.64 13.58 -20.70
CA ILE A 37 3.06 13.76 -22.09
C ILE A 37 2.12 13.00 -23.04
N ALA A 38 1.80 11.74 -22.73
CA ALA A 38 0.90 10.93 -23.53
C ALA A 38 -0.51 11.54 -23.60
N THR A 39 -1.00 12.10 -22.49
CA THR A 39 -2.32 12.75 -22.42
C THR A 39 -2.33 14.04 -23.23
N VAL A 40 -1.30 14.88 -23.10
CA VAL A 40 -1.16 16.11 -23.92
C VAL A 40 -1.09 15.76 -25.39
N TRP A 41 -0.27 14.78 -25.77
CA TRP A 41 -0.13 14.34 -27.16
C TRP A 41 -1.44 13.74 -27.72
N ALA A 42 -2.13 12.92 -26.94
CA ALA A 42 -3.37 12.28 -27.36
C ALA A 42 -4.55 13.25 -27.48
N LEU A 43 -4.53 14.35 -26.71
CA LEU A 43 -5.61 15.33 -26.64
C LEU A 43 -5.28 16.65 -27.37
N ASP A 44 -4.11 16.76 -28.00
CA ASP A 44 -3.70 17.97 -28.69
C ASP A 44 -4.70 18.33 -29.81
N GLY A 45 -5.21 19.55 -29.79
CA GLY A 45 -6.21 20.04 -30.73
C GLY A 45 -7.65 19.58 -30.45
N SER A 46 -7.90 18.77 -29.42
CA SER A 46 -9.25 18.35 -29.03
C SER A 46 -9.96 19.43 -28.19
N ASP A 47 -11.28 19.55 -28.34
CA ASP A 47 -12.13 20.40 -27.49
C ASP A 47 -13.29 19.57 -26.89
N PRO A 48 -13.02 18.78 -25.84
CA PRO A 48 -14.03 17.92 -25.24
C PRO A 48 -15.20 18.71 -24.64
N CYS A 49 -14.99 19.96 -24.20
CA CYS A 49 -16.08 20.80 -23.69
C CYS A 49 -16.93 21.39 -24.81
N GLY A 50 -16.31 21.74 -25.95
CA GLY A 50 -17.03 22.14 -27.15
C GLY A 50 -17.95 21.04 -27.68
N MET A 51 -17.52 19.77 -27.60
CA MET A 51 -18.38 18.61 -27.92
C MET A 51 -19.60 18.49 -27.00
N LEU A 52 -19.50 18.97 -25.76
CA LEU A 52 -20.57 18.93 -24.75
C LEU A 52 -21.42 20.21 -24.73
N GLY A 53 -21.20 21.15 -25.67
CA GLY A 53 -21.91 22.42 -25.72
C GLY A 53 -21.54 23.40 -24.60
N LEU A 54 -20.43 23.17 -23.90
CA LEU A 54 -19.89 24.05 -22.86
C LEU A 54 -18.90 25.07 -23.45
N GLN A 55 -18.46 26.02 -22.62
CA GLN A 55 -17.35 26.92 -22.96
C GLN A 55 -16.13 26.11 -23.43
N SER A 56 -15.50 26.52 -24.52
CA SER A 56 -14.42 25.76 -25.16
C SER A 56 -13.29 25.45 -24.17
N CYS A 57 -12.90 24.18 -24.08
CA CYS A 57 -11.74 23.72 -23.32
C CYS A 57 -10.78 22.99 -24.25
N ARG A 58 -10.30 23.73 -25.26
CA ARG A 58 -9.24 23.26 -26.14
C ARG A 58 -8.06 22.77 -25.30
N MET A 59 -7.65 21.53 -25.56
CA MET A 59 -6.46 20.93 -25.00
C MET A 59 -5.32 21.07 -26.00
N GLY A 60 -4.16 21.49 -25.52
CA GLY A 60 -2.94 21.60 -26.31
C GLY A 60 -1.86 22.41 -25.61
N LEU A 61 -0.63 22.35 -26.14
CA LEU A 61 0.52 23.09 -25.59
C LEU A 61 0.36 24.62 -25.63
N SER A 62 -0.44 25.11 -26.57
CA SER A 62 -0.63 26.55 -26.86
C SER A 62 -2.00 27.10 -26.43
N ALA A 63 -2.93 26.24 -26.00
CA ALA A 63 -4.28 26.62 -25.62
C ALA A 63 -4.63 25.99 -24.27
N SER A 64 -4.50 26.76 -23.19
CA SER A 64 -4.82 26.34 -21.83
C SER A 64 -5.94 27.21 -21.27
N GLY A 65 -7.19 26.89 -21.60
CA GLY A 65 -8.35 27.46 -20.93
C GLY A 65 -8.53 26.87 -19.52
N LEU A 66 -9.31 27.53 -18.67
CA LEU A 66 -9.62 27.06 -17.31
C LEU A 66 -10.17 25.61 -17.28
N GLY A 67 -10.94 25.23 -18.30
CA GLY A 67 -11.45 23.86 -18.45
C GLY A 67 -10.34 22.82 -18.66
N ALA A 68 -9.30 23.13 -19.44
CA ALA A 68 -8.16 22.22 -19.65
C ALA A 68 -7.36 22.03 -18.35
N LEU A 69 -7.18 23.09 -17.56
CA LEU A 69 -6.56 23.00 -16.23
C LEU A 69 -7.36 22.11 -15.28
N ILE A 70 -8.69 22.29 -15.22
CA ILE A 70 -9.57 21.47 -14.37
C ILE A 70 -9.54 20.01 -14.80
N LEU A 71 -9.66 19.72 -16.10
CA LEU A 71 -9.63 18.34 -16.61
C LEU A 71 -8.28 17.67 -16.35
N THR A 72 -7.17 18.40 -16.51
CA THR A 72 -5.83 17.89 -16.19
C THR A 72 -5.68 17.61 -14.70
N ALA A 73 -6.14 18.53 -13.84
CA ALA A 73 -6.11 18.36 -12.38
C ALA A 73 -6.95 17.15 -11.94
N LEU A 74 -8.14 16.97 -12.51
CA LEU A 74 -8.99 15.80 -12.27
C LEU A 74 -8.33 14.51 -12.75
N GLY A 75 -7.68 14.53 -13.92
CA GLY A 75 -6.92 13.40 -14.45
C GLY A 75 -5.79 12.98 -13.51
N ILE A 76 -4.98 13.94 -13.03
CA ILE A 76 -3.91 13.69 -12.06
C ILE A 76 -4.51 13.14 -10.76
N TRP A 77 -5.57 13.76 -10.24
CA TRP A 77 -6.26 13.33 -9.01
C TRP A 77 -6.75 11.89 -9.10
N LEU A 78 -7.34 11.49 -10.23
CA LEU A 78 -7.87 10.15 -10.44
C LEU A 78 -6.76 9.10 -10.68
N LEU A 79 -5.74 9.47 -11.44
CA LEU A 79 -4.61 8.58 -11.76
C LEU A 79 -3.69 8.38 -10.55
N PHE A 80 -3.63 9.35 -9.63
CA PHE A 80 -2.73 9.30 -8.49
C PHE A 80 -2.93 8.09 -7.58
N PRO A 81 -4.13 7.77 -7.08
CA PRO A 81 -4.35 6.55 -6.31
C PRO A 81 -3.94 5.28 -7.07
N ALA A 82 -4.24 5.20 -8.38
CA ALA A 82 -3.94 4.02 -9.18
C ALA A 82 -2.42 3.81 -9.33
N VAL A 83 -1.68 4.86 -9.68
CA VAL A 83 -0.21 4.82 -9.80
C VAL A 83 0.43 4.55 -8.44
N ALA A 84 -0.02 5.24 -7.38
CA ALA A 84 0.50 5.07 -6.04
C ALA A 84 0.33 3.62 -5.55
N LEU A 85 -0.86 3.02 -5.72
CA LEU A 85 -1.11 1.63 -5.36
C LEU A 85 -0.21 0.66 -6.13
N GLY A 86 -0.04 0.88 -7.44
CA GLY A 86 0.85 0.07 -8.27
C GLY A 86 2.31 0.13 -7.82
N VAL A 87 2.80 1.35 -7.53
CA VAL A 87 4.18 1.56 -7.05
C VAL A 87 4.38 0.95 -5.66
N ILE A 88 3.44 1.17 -4.73
CA ILE A 88 3.48 0.56 -3.40
C ILE A 88 3.56 -0.96 -3.54
N ALA A 89 2.64 -1.59 -4.28
CA ALA A 89 2.63 -3.03 -4.49
C ALA A 89 3.95 -3.56 -5.09
N ALA A 90 4.53 -2.86 -6.07
CA ALA A 90 5.79 -3.24 -6.71
C ALA A 90 7.02 -3.11 -5.78
N TYR A 91 6.99 -2.19 -4.82
CA TYR A 91 8.11 -1.91 -3.92
C TYR A 91 7.97 -2.54 -2.53
N SER A 92 6.77 -2.91 -2.09
CA SER A 92 6.56 -3.54 -0.78
C SER A 92 7.35 -4.84 -0.61
N ASP A 93 7.43 -5.71 -1.63
CA ASP A 93 8.26 -6.93 -1.57
C ASP A 93 9.77 -6.60 -1.50
N ARG A 94 10.21 -5.50 -2.12
CA ARG A 94 11.61 -5.05 -2.05
C ARG A 94 11.99 -4.56 -0.66
N VAL A 95 11.06 -3.91 0.03
CA VAL A 95 11.24 -3.45 1.42
C VAL A 95 11.43 -4.66 2.33
N VAL A 96 10.57 -5.67 2.21
CA VAL A 96 10.70 -6.91 2.98
C VAL A 96 12.06 -7.57 2.73
N LYS A 97 12.47 -7.70 1.46
CA LYS A 97 13.80 -8.22 1.09
C LYS A 97 14.94 -7.44 1.73
N ALA A 98 14.87 -6.11 1.73
CA ALA A 98 15.90 -5.26 2.30
C ALA A 98 15.99 -5.44 3.82
N VAL A 99 14.85 -5.44 4.52
CA VAL A 99 14.78 -5.67 5.97
C VAL A 99 15.32 -7.06 6.33
N GLU A 100 14.94 -8.09 5.57
CA GLU A 100 15.46 -9.45 5.74
C GLU A 100 16.97 -9.52 5.52
N ALA A 101 17.49 -8.86 4.49
CA ALA A 101 18.93 -8.85 4.22
C ALA A 101 19.74 -8.16 5.33
N ILE A 102 19.17 -7.13 5.95
CA ILE A 102 19.82 -6.37 7.03
C ILE A 102 19.78 -7.15 8.35
N HIS A 103 18.60 -7.66 8.73
CA HIS A 103 18.37 -8.18 10.08
C HIS A 103 18.27 -9.70 10.17
N TYR A 104 17.94 -10.39 9.08
CA TYR A 104 17.64 -11.83 9.06
C TYR A 104 18.27 -12.56 7.85
N PRO A 105 19.62 -12.55 7.74
CA PRO A 105 20.32 -13.02 6.53
C PRO A 105 20.09 -14.51 6.22
N SER A 106 19.91 -15.36 7.23
CA SER A 106 19.57 -16.78 7.05
C SER A 106 18.19 -16.98 6.43
N ALA A 107 17.20 -16.21 6.88
CA ALA A 107 15.85 -16.22 6.32
C ALA A 107 15.80 -15.62 4.91
N ALA A 108 16.60 -14.58 4.63
CA ALA A 108 16.72 -14.00 3.30
C ALA A 108 17.22 -15.03 2.27
N ALA A 109 18.17 -15.89 2.65
CA ALA A 109 18.70 -16.95 1.79
C ALA A 109 17.69 -18.08 1.50
N ALA A 110 16.77 -18.34 2.43
CA ALA A 110 15.74 -19.37 2.30
C ALA A 110 14.47 -18.89 1.57
N ALA A 111 14.36 -17.60 1.27
CA ALA A 111 13.16 -16.99 0.69
C ALA A 111 12.90 -17.47 -0.75
N GLN A 112 11.64 -17.82 -1.06
CA GLN A 112 11.25 -18.25 -2.39
C GLN A 112 10.77 -17.07 -3.25
N PRO A 113 11.18 -16.96 -4.53
CA PRO A 113 10.66 -15.93 -5.41
C PRO A 113 9.16 -16.13 -5.66
N GLY A 114 8.37 -15.08 -5.42
CA GLY A 114 6.94 -15.08 -5.71
C GLY A 114 6.68 -15.06 -7.22
N GLY A 115 5.99 -16.07 -7.74
CA GLY A 115 5.53 -16.07 -9.13
C GLY A 115 4.45 -15.00 -9.38
N ALA A 116 4.47 -14.38 -10.56
CA ALA A 116 3.56 -13.29 -10.94
C ALA A 116 2.07 -13.69 -10.80
N GLY A 117 1.70 -14.92 -11.20
CA GLY A 117 0.32 -15.41 -11.04
C GLY A 117 -0.14 -15.49 -9.58
N ARG A 118 0.78 -15.78 -8.65
CA ARG A 118 0.47 -15.79 -7.21
C ARG A 118 0.23 -14.38 -6.69
N ALA A 119 1.01 -13.41 -7.14
CA ALA A 119 0.84 -12.00 -6.77
C ALA A 119 -0.52 -11.46 -7.25
N ILE A 120 -0.92 -11.78 -8.49
CA ILE A 120 -2.23 -11.40 -9.04
C ILE A 120 -3.37 -12.00 -8.22
N MET A 121 -3.31 -13.30 -7.92
CA MET A 121 -4.34 -13.97 -7.10
C MET A 121 -4.44 -13.38 -5.69
N LEU A 122 -3.30 -13.01 -5.09
CA LEU A 122 -3.27 -12.37 -3.77
C LEU A 122 -3.91 -10.97 -3.83
N GLY A 123 -3.60 -10.20 -4.87
CA GLY A 123 -4.19 -8.90 -5.14
C GLY A 123 -5.71 -8.97 -5.31
N LEU A 124 -6.20 -9.86 -6.19
CA LEU A 124 -7.64 -10.05 -6.40
C LEU A 124 -8.39 -10.41 -5.11
N ARG A 125 -7.81 -11.30 -4.29
CA ARG A 125 -8.39 -11.66 -2.99
C ARG A 125 -8.37 -10.50 -2.01
N SER A 126 -7.31 -9.70 -1.98
CA SER A 126 -7.24 -8.48 -1.18
C SER A 126 -8.33 -7.49 -1.61
N THR A 127 -8.45 -7.20 -2.91
CA THR A 127 -9.48 -6.30 -3.45
C THR A 127 -10.88 -6.78 -3.12
N ALA A 128 -11.19 -8.06 -3.33
CA ALA A 128 -12.50 -8.62 -3.00
C ALA A 128 -12.85 -8.48 -1.51
N ARG A 129 -11.87 -8.71 -0.62
CA ARG A 129 -12.06 -8.52 0.83
C ARG A 129 -12.27 -7.06 1.20
N LEU A 130 -11.47 -6.15 0.63
CA LEU A 130 -11.60 -4.71 0.87
C LEU A 130 -12.97 -4.20 0.42
N LEU A 131 -13.45 -4.64 -0.75
CA LEU A 131 -14.79 -4.32 -1.23
C LEU A 131 -15.86 -4.84 -0.27
N LEU A 132 -15.75 -6.10 0.17
CA LEU A 132 -16.68 -6.68 1.12
C LEU A 132 -16.70 -5.91 2.45
N TYR A 133 -15.53 -5.61 3.02
CA TYR A 133 -15.44 -4.89 4.28
C TYR A 133 -15.99 -3.47 4.18
N ASN A 134 -15.72 -2.76 3.08
CA ASN A 134 -16.27 -1.43 2.87
C ASN A 134 -17.78 -1.46 2.68
N LEU A 135 -18.31 -2.45 1.95
CA LEU A 135 -19.75 -2.63 1.79
C LEU A 135 -20.46 -2.93 3.12
N LEU A 136 -19.85 -3.78 3.95
CA LEU A 136 -20.35 -4.07 5.30
C LEU A 136 -20.24 -2.87 6.24
N ALA A 137 -19.19 -2.05 6.10
CA ALA A 137 -18.98 -0.85 6.92
C ALA A 137 -19.89 0.31 6.51
N LEU A 138 -20.39 0.34 5.28
CA LEU A 138 -21.20 1.41 4.71
C LEU A 138 -22.42 1.83 5.57
N PRO A 139 -23.30 0.91 6.02
CA PRO A 139 -24.42 1.29 6.89
C PRO A 139 -23.95 1.91 8.22
N PHE A 140 -22.82 1.43 8.76
CA PHE A 140 -22.27 1.96 10.00
C PHE A 140 -21.59 3.31 9.81
N TYR A 141 -20.97 3.58 8.66
CA TYR A 141 -20.46 4.91 8.34
C TYR A 141 -21.59 5.95 8.34
N LEU A 142 -22.75 5.61 7.78
CA LEU A 142 -23.92 6.50 7.78
C LEU A 142 -24.46 6.74 9.19
N LEU A 143 -24.58 5.67 10.00
CA LEU A 143 -25.05 5.78 11.38
C LEU A 143 -24.10 6.62 12.25
N LEU A 144 -22.79 6.38 12.10
CA LEU A 144 -21.75 7.05 12.89
C LEU A 144 -21.51 8.49 12.45
N LEU A 145 -22.02 8.92 11.29
CA LEU A 145 -21.90 10.29 10.79
C LEU A 145 -22.38 11.32 11.83
N ILE A 146 -23.40 10.96 12.62
CA ILE A 146 -23.96 11.77 13.71
C ILE A 146 -22.91 12.13 14.77
N THR A 147 -21.91 11.25 14.99
CA THR A 147 -20.86 11.45 15.99
C THR A 147 -19.70 12.33 15.50
N GLY A 148 -19.63 12.65 14.21
CA GLY A 148 -18.54 13.38 13.56
C GLY A 148 -17.23 12.59 13.42
N ILE A 149 -16.75 11.96 14.50
CA ILE A 149 -15.48 11.19 14.51
C ILE A 149 -15.67 9.70 14.24
N GLY A 150 -16.86 9.16 14.47
CA GLY A 150 -17.14 7.73 14.35
C GLY A 150 -16.82 7.13 12.96
N PRO A 151 -17.09 7.82 11.83
CA PRO A 151 -16.72 7.30 10.53
C PRO A 151 -15.20 7.16 10.36
N ILE A 152 -14.42 8.09 10.91
CA ILE A 152 -12.94 8.05 10.85
C ILE A 152 -12.42 6.87 11.67
N ILE A 153 -12.94 6.67 12.89
CA ILE A 153 -12.56 5.54 13.75
C ILE A 153 -12.89 4.21 13.06
N LEU A 154 -14.10 4.09 12.53
CA LEU A 154 -14.51 2.89 11.81
C LEU A 154 -13.65 2.66 10.56
N PHE A 155 -13.29 3.72 9.84
CA PHE A 155 -12.42 3.66 8.67
C PHE A 155 -11.05 3.10 9.04
N VAL A 156 -10.44 3.62 10.11
CA VAL A 156 -9.14 3.16 10.60
C VAL A 156 -9.18 1.70 11.02
N ILE A 157 -10.25 1.28 11.71
CA ILE A 157 -10.40 -0.11 12.16
C ILE A 157 -10.62 -1.04 10.97
N ALA A 158 -11.62 -0.76 10.11
CA ALA A 158 -11.99 -1.63 9.00
C ALA A 158 -10.85 -1.79 7.99
N ASN A 159 -10.24 -0.67 7.58
CA ASN A 159 -9.12 -0.70 6.64
C ASN A 159 -7.85 -1.22 7.31
N GLY A 160 -7.62 -0.91 8.58
CA GLY A 160 -6.46 -1.42 9.32
C GLY A 160 -6.46 -2.94 9.46
N LEU A 161 -7.60 -3.55 9.77
CA LEU A 161 -7.72 -5.01 9.84
C LEU A 161 -7.47 -5.68 8.48
N ALA A 162 -7.89 -5.06 7.38
CA ALA A 162 -7.59 -5.53 6.03
C ALA A 162 -6.09 -5.38 5.69
N LEU A 163 -5.53 -4.20 5.94
CA LEU A 163 -4.16 -3.86 5.60
C LEU A 163 -3.14 -4.71 6.38
N GLY A 164 -3.37 -4.92 7.68
CA GLY A 164 -2.55 -5.81 8.50
C GLY A 164 -2.62 -7.27 8.04
N ARG A 165 -3.77 -7.69 7.49
CA ARG A 165 -3.88 -8.98 6.83
C ARG A 165 -3.03 -9.03 5.57
N ASP A 166 -3.12 -8.02 4.71
CA ASP A 166 -2.39 -8.02 3.44
C ASP A 166 -0.87 -8.00 3.63
N PHE A 167 -0.34 -7.22 4.59
CA PHE A 167 1.08 -7.26 4.93
C PHE A 167 1.54 -8.65 5.39
N GLY A 168 0.77 -9.31 6.25
CA GLY A 168 1.16 -10.64 6.71
C GLY A 168 1.01 -11.72 5.64
N GLU A 169 0.03 -11.61 4.73
CA GLU A 169 -0.05 -12.51 3.58
C GLU A 169 1.15 -12.32 2.66
N MET A 170 1.61 -11.08 2.47
CA MET A 170 2.80 -10.74 1.68
C MET A 170 4.09 -11.29 2.29
N VAL A 171 4.37 -11.01 3.58
CA VAL A 171 5.58 -11.50 4.25
C VAL A 171 5.59 -13.02 4.33
N ALA A 172 4.50 -13.62 4.81
CA ALA A 172 4.38 -15.07 4.90
C ALA A 172 4.31 -15.72 3.51
N ALA A 173 4.11 -14.97 2.42
CA ALA A 173 4.14 -15.54 1.09
C ALA A 173 5.52 -16.04 0.67
N ARG A 174 6.56 -15.37 1.19
CA ARG A 174 7.98 -15.58 0.89
C ARG A 174 8.55 -16.82 1.58
N HIS A 175 7.88 -17.28 2.64
CA HIS A 175 8.38 -18.30 3.56
C HIS A 175 7.37 -19.44 3.77
N GLY A 176 7.91 -20.64 4.02
CA GLY A 176 7.16 -21.78 4.55
C GLY A 176 6.16 -22.47 3.60
N VAL A 177 5.81 -23.70 3.99
CA VAL A 177 4.84 -24.58 3.34
C VAL A 177 3.42 -24.06 3.61
N PRO A 178 2.42 -24.23 2.69
CA PRO A 178 1.08 -23.66 2.87
C PRO A 178 0.37 -23.98 4.20
N ALA A 179 0.69 -25.10 4.84
CA ALA A 179 0.12 -25.49 6.13
C ALA A 179 0.62 -24.57 7.28
N TRP A 180 1.94 -24.45 7.44
CA TRP A 180 2.56 -23.58 8.45
C TRP A 180 2.11 -22.13 8.27
N ARG A 181 2.10 -21.64 7.02
CA ARG A 181 1.63 -20.30 6.69
C ARG A 181 0.23 -20.00 7.22
N ARG A 182 -0.71 -20.94 7.06
CA ARG A 182 -2.08 -20.76 7.56
C ARG A 182 -2.14 -20.76 9.08
N ALA A 183 -1.30 -21.54 9.75
CA ALA A 183 -1.21 -21.54 11.20
C ALA A 183 -0.69 -20.19 11.71
N TRP A 184 0.43 -19.71 11.16
CA TRP A 184 1.01 -18.40 11.50
C TRP A 184 0.02 -17.26 11.25
N LEU A 185 -0.66 -17.24 10.09
CA LEU A 185 -1.64 -16.21 9.76
C LEU A 185 -2.84 -16.18 10.72
N ARG A 186 -3.19 -17.33 11.34
CA ARG A 186 -4.27 -17.43 12.33
C ARG A 186 -3.80 -17.00 13.71
N SER A 187 -2.63 -17.46 14.15
CA SER A 187 -2.10 -17.16 15.48
C SER A 187 -1.72 -15.70 15.67
N THR A 188 -1.33 -14.99 14.60
CA THR A 188 -0.88 -13.59 14.63
C THR A 188 -1.96 -12.57 14.23
N ARG A 189 -3.24 -12.97 14.20
CA ARG A 189 -4.33 -12.14 13.65
C ARG A 189 -4.49 -10.82 14.42
N ILE A 190 -4.34 -10.85 15.74
CA ILE A 190 -4.55 -9.69 16.62
C ILE A 190 -3.39 -8.71 16.43
N GLU A 191 -2.16 -9.21 16.46
CA GLU A 191 -0.95 -8.41 16.32
C GLU A 191 -0.91 -7.75 14.94
N ARG A 192 -1.19 -8.50 13.88
CA ARG A 192 -1.27 -7.93 12.54
C ARG A 192 -2.39 -6.92 12.39
N GLY A 193 -3.54 -7.18 12.98
CA GLY A 193 -4.65 -6.22 13.02
C GLY A 193 -4.22 -4.91 13.68
N ALA A 194 -3.52 -4.98 14.81
CA ALA A 194 -2.99 -3.80 15.49
C ALA A 194 -1.94 -3.05 14.65
N ILE A 195 -1.01 -3.76 13.97
CA ILE A 195 -0.09 -3.12 13.01
C ILE A 195 -0.91 -2.37 11.94
N GLY A 196 -1.85 -3.05 11.30
CA GLY A 196 -2.64 -2.43 10.24
C GLY A 196 -3.45 -1.22 10.69
N ILE A 197 -4.02 -1.25 11.91
CA ILE A 197 -4.71 -0.09 12.52
C ILE A 197 -3.76 1.08 12.73
N ILE A 198 -2.58 0.84 13.32
CA ILE A 198 -1.55 1.87 13.51
C ILE A 198 -1.15 2.47 12.16
N ILE A 199 -0.86 1.62 11.17
CA ILE A 199 -0.43 2.06 9.85
C ILE A 199 -1.53 2.84 9.13
N THR A 200 -2.79 2.43 9.26
CA THR A 200 -3.92 3.15 8.66
C THR A 200 -4.11 4.52 9.31
N ALA A 201 -3.92 4.63 10.63
CA ALA A 201 -3.92 5.92 11.31
C ALA A 201 -2.76 6.82 10.85
N VAL A 202 -1.55 6.27 10.69
CA VAL A 202 -0.40 7.01 10.14
C VAL A 202 -0.65 7.42 8.69
N PHE A 203 -1.33 6.59 7.91
CA PHE A 203 -1.68 6.86 6.52
C PHE A 203 -2.65 8.05 6.36
N LEU A 204 -3.43 8.39 7.40
CA LEU A 204 -4.28 9.59 7.39
C LEU A 204 -3.47 10.89 7.50
N LEU A 205 -2.22 10.83 7.97
CA LEU A 205 -1.36 11.99 8.09
C LEU A 205 -0.80 12.36 6.70
N PRO A 206 -1.05 13.58 6.20
CA PRO A 206 -0.44 14.06 4.96
C PRO A 206 1.08 13.95 5.03
N ILE A 207 1.74 13.71 3.89
CA ILE A 207 3.21 13.54 3.76
C ILE A 207 3.72 12.22 4.35
N VAL A 208 3.30 11.87 5.57
CA VAL A 208 3.69 10.63 6.26
C VAL A 208 3.05 9.38 5.62
N ASN A 209 1.93 9.57 4.91
CA ASN A 209 1.23 8.51 4.19
C ASN A 209 2.11 7.73 3.17
N LEU A 210 3.15 8.35 2.62
CA LEU A 210 4.11 7.70 1.72
C LEU A 210 4.95 6.63 2.43
N VAL A 211 5.19 6.82 3.72
CA VAL A 211 6.06 5.99 4.55
C VAL A 211 5.27 4.90 5.27
N ALA A 212 3.97 5.12 5.52
CA ALA A 212 3.11 4.19 6.25
C ALA A 212 3.11 2.76 5.66
N PRO A 213 3.00 2.53 4.34
CA PRO A 213 3.05 1.17 3.79
C PRO A 213 4.39 0.47 4.02
N LEU A 214 5.50 1.23 4.02
CA LEU A 214 6.83 0.69 4.30
C LEU A 214 6.96 0.28 5.77
N LEU A 215 6.49 1.14 6.68
CA LEU A 215 6.43 0.81 8.11
C LEU A 215 5.64 -0.46 8.35
N GLY A 216 4.48 -0.61 7.71
CA GLY A 216 3.67 -1.81 7.83
C GLY A 216 4.37 -3.08 7.35
N ALA A 217 5.07 -3.01 6.22
CA ALA A 217 5.88 -4.10 5.70
C ALA A 217 7.03 -4.47 6.66
N THR A 218 7.79 -3.49 7.14
CA THR A 218 8.91 -3.69 8.07
C THR A 218 8.44 -4.25 9.41
N MET A 219 7.43 -3.64 10.05
CA MET A 219 6.88 -4.12 11.32
C MET A 219 6.35 -5.55 11.23
N THR A 220 5.70 -5.89 10.12
CA THR A 220 5.19 -7.25 9.90
C THR A 220 6.32 -8.25 9.65
N THR A 221 7.41 -7.82 9.01
CA THR A 221 8.61 -8.64 8.79
C THR A 221 9.27 -9.01 10.12
N HIS A 222 9.46 -8.03 11.02
CA HIS A 222 9.96 -8.32 12.37
C HIS A 222 9.01 -9.20 13.18
N LEU A 223 7.70 -8.94 13.12
CA LEU A 223 6.72 -9.79 13.79
C LEU A 223 6.80 -11.24 13.30
N PHE A 224 7.01 -11.44 12.00
CA PHE A 224 7.13 -12.76 11.39
C PHE A 224 8.33 -13.51 11.96
N HIS A 225 9.53 -12.93 11.88
CA HIS A 225 10.77 -13.61 12.32
C HIS A 225 10.86 -13.77 13.83
N GLN A 226 10.35 -12.81 14.62
CA GLN A 226 10.26 -12.97 16.08
C GLN A 226 9.42 -14.19 16.49
N ARG A 227 8.35 -14.48 15.73
CA ARG A 227 7.47 -15.62 16.04
C ARG A 227 8.05 -16.96 15.59
N ASP A 228 8.81 -16.97 14.52
CA ASP A 228 9.48 -18.17 14.01
C ASP A 228 10.59 -18.62 14.98
N GLU A 229 11.38 -17.68 15.51
CA GLU A 229 12.38 -17.95 16.56
C GLU A 229 11.75 -18.48 17.86
N ASP A 230 10.61 -17.90 18.29
CA ASP A 230 9.84 -18.37 19.45
C ASP A 230 9.33 -19.82 19.27
N GLU A 231 8.93 -20.21 18.06
CA GLU A 231 8.47 -21.58 17.76
C GLU A 231 9.63 -22.58 17.73
N LEU A 232 10.78 -22.21 17.14
CA LEU A 232 11.99 -23.04 17.10
C LEU A 232 12.57 -23.29 18.50
N THR A 233 12.49 -22.30 19.40
CA THR A 233 12.96 -22.44 20.78
C THR A 233 12.03 -23.27 21.67
N LYS A 234 10.75 -23.40 21.32
CA LYS A 234 9.74 -24.18 22.06
C LYS A 234 9.52 -25.59 21.52
N ALA A 235 10.07 -25.93 20.36
CA ALA A 235 9.98 -27.28 19.81
C ALA A 235 10.73 -28.28 20.71
N PRO A 236 10.12 -29.42 21.11
CA PRO A 236 10.82 -30.45 21.86
C PRO A 236 11.94 -31.01 20.98
N ARG A 237 13.17 -31.02 21.51
CA ARG A 237 14.34 -31.65 20.88
C ARG A 237 14.22 -33.17 20.91
#